data_AF-A0A5C9E8P6-F1
#
_entry.id   AF-A0A5C9E8P6-F1
#
_cell.length_a   1.000
_cell.length_b   1.000
_cell.length_c   1.000
_cell.angle_alpha   90.00
_cell.angle_beta   90.00
_cell.angle_gamma   90.00
#
_symmetry.space_group_name_H-M   'P 1'
#
loop_
_entity.id
_entity.type
_entity.pdbx_description
1 polymer ?
#
loop_
_entity_poly.entity_id
_entity_poly.type
_entity_poly.pdbx_seq_one_letter_code
_entity_poly.pdbx_strand_id
1 'polypeptide(L)'
;MSMIEFDPEIRKIEEDVVDFLIDSQILFGEKHSSALILSRFITRKDLTQAKLRELTEMSPGTISQELNSLVERGMITEKARSPRGEITYTMDSIINCLTTSFYHSIKDYLKYEKEFKQMRKDLEDYREEFKDQDAYEQIYNLIMIYLRFFPITEKVLEMLNKKQQELENKMN
;
A
#
# COMPACT_ATOMS: atom_id res chain seq x y z
N MET A 1 -10.56 -9.03 26.54
CA MET A 1 -9.34 -8.29 26.90
C MET A 1 -9.73 -6.84 27.13
N SER A 2 -9.29 -6.23 28.23
CA SER A 2 -9.48 -4.80 28.46
C SER A 2 -8.60 -4.02 27.48
N MET A 3 -9.23 -3.24 26.59
CA MET A 3 -8.51 -2.36 25.68
C MET A 3 -7.86 -1.24 26.49
N ILE A 4 -6.58 -0.98 26.23
CA ILE A 4 -5.83 0.09 26.89
C ILE A 4 -6.32 1.42 26.32
N GLU A 5 -6.94 2.24 27.15
CA GLU A 5 -7.21 3.64 26.82
C GLU A 5 -5.94 4.44 27.12
N PHE A 6 -5.38 5.07 26.09
CA PHE A 6 -4.18 5.88 26.26
C PHE A 6 -4.51 7.20 26.96
N ASP A 7 -3.63 7.57 27.88
CA ASP A 7 -3.53 8.92 28.43
C ASP A 7 -3.49 9.96 27.30
N PRO A 8 -4.09 11.16 27.48
CA PRO A 8 -4.10 12.20 26.46
C PRO A 8 -2.73 12.54 25.85
N GLU A 9 -1.65 12.52 26.64
CA GLU A 9 -0.30 12.78 26.15
C GLU A 9 0.20 11.65 25.24
N ILE A 10 -0.05 10.40 25.65
CA ILE A 10 0.29 9.21 24.84
C ILE A 10 -0.52 9.20 23.55
N ARG A 11 -1.80 9.60 23.61
CA ARG A 11 -2.66 9.72 22.43
C ARG A 11 -2.08 10.73 21.44
N LYS A 12 -1.64 11.89 21.92
CA LYS A 12 -1.00 12.89 21.05
C LYS A 12 0.26 12.35 20.37
N ILE A 13 1.11 11.64 21.11
CA ILE A 13 2.31 11.01 20.54
C ILE A 13 1.91 9.97 19.49
N GLU A 14 0.86 9.18 19.73
CA GLU A 14 0.35 8.23 18.74
C GLU A 14 -0.13 8.94 17.47
N GLU A 15 -0.89 10.03 17.59
CA GLU A 15 -1.32 10.83 16.43
C GLU A 15 -0.12 11.36 15.64
N ASP A 16 0.88 11.93 16.31
CA ASP A 16 2.10 12.43 15.66
C ASP A 16 2.83 11.32 14.89
N VAL A 17 2.86 10.10 15.42
CA VAL A 17 3.44 8.92 14.75
C VAL A 17 2.59 8.48 13.56
N VAL A 18 1.26 8.47 13.69
CA VAL A 18 0.34 8.09 12.61
C VAL A 18 0.45 9.08 11.46
N ASP A 19 0.45 10.38 11.74
CA ASP A 19 0.61 11.44 10.75
C ASP A 19 1.95 11.31 10.02
N PHE A 20 3.04 11.12 10.77
CA PHE A 20 4.35 10.87 10.19
C PHE A 20 4.35 9.65 9.26
N LEU A 21 3.73 8.54 9.67
CA LEU A 21 3.69 7.32 8.84
C LEU A 21 2.89 7.52 7.55
N ILE A 22 1.78 8.26 7.61
CA ILE A 22 0.94 8.58 6.44
C ILE A 22 1.68 9.49 5.46
N ASP A 23 2.40 10.48 5.98
CA ASP A 23 3.17 11.43 5.17
C ASP A 23 4.50 10.83 4.67
N SER A 24 4.95 9.73 5.29
CA SER A 24 6.16 9.04 4.87
C SER A 24 5.96 8.25 3.58
N GLN A 25 7.06 7.96 2.89
CA GLN A 25 7.07 7.06 1.72
C GLN A 25 6.99 5.57 2.09
N ILE A 26 6.82 5.23 3.38
CA ILE A 26 6.83 3.84 3.85
C ILE A 26 5.58 3.07 3.38
N LEU A 27 4.43 3.74 3.30
CA LEU A 27 3.17 3.19 2.81
C LEU A 27 2.88 3.64 1.38
N PHE A 28 3.94 3.86 0.58
CA PHE A 28 3.82 4.34 -0.79
C PHE A 28 2.98 3.39 -1.67
N GLY A 29 2.02 3.97 -2.40
CA GLY A 29 1.09 3.26 -3.26
C GLY A 29 -0.21 2.82 -2.57
N GLU A 30 -0.29 2.97 -1.24
CA GLU A 30 -1.55 2.78 -0.53
C GLU A 30 -2.46 4.01 -0.69
N LYS A 31 -3.78 3.77 -0.68
CA LYS A 31 -4.75 4.86 -0.53
C LYS A 31 -4.62 5.45 0.87
N HIS A 32 -4.94 6.72 1.02
CA HIS A 32 -4.90 7.40 2.33
C HIS A 32 -5.70 6.65 3.41
N SER A 33 -6.88 6.12 3.06
CA SER A 33 -7.71 5.29 3.96
C SER A 33 -6.98 4.02 4.43
N SER A 34 -6.38 3.27 3.50
CA SER A 34 -5.61 2.06 3.81
C SER A 34 -4.37 2.41 4.64
N ALA A 35 -3.65 3.47 4.28
CA ALA A 35 -2.46 3.93 4.99
C ALA A 35 -2.80 4.32 6.43
N LEU A 36 -3.88 5.07 6.65
CA LEU A 36 -4.36 5.42 7.99
C LEU A 36 -4.68 4.18 8.83
N ILE A 37 -5.41 3.20 8.26
CA ILE A 37 -5.72 1.95 8.97
C ILE A 37 -4.44 1.18 9.32
N LEU A 38 -3.51 1.04 8.36
CA LEU A 38 -2.24 0.35 8.58
C LEU A 38 -1.39 1.05 9.66
N SER A 39 -1.32 2.38 9.67
CA SER A 39 -0.65 3.16 10.71
C SER A 39 -1.24 2.88 12.09
N ARG A 40 -2.57 2.76 12.22
CA ARG A 40 -3.21 2.36 13.49
C ARG A 40 -2.87 0.93 13.91
N PHE A 41 -2.78 0.00 12.95
CA PHE A 41 -2.32 -1.35 13.25
C PHE A 41 -0.84 -1.38 13.68
N ILE A 42 0.02 -0.53 13.10
CA ILE A 42 1.42 -0.41 13.52
C ILE A 42 1.51 0.05 14.99
N THR A 43 0.69 1.02 15.40
CA THR A 43 0.73 1.56 16.77
C THR A 43 -0.01 0.70 17.80
N ARG A 44 -1.09 0.00 17.41
CA ARG A 44 -1.99 -0.71 18.34
C ARG A 44 -2.01 -2.23 18.21
N LYS A 45 -1.43 -2.77 17.13
CA LYS A 45 -1.36 -4.19 16.77
C LYS A 45 -2.70 -4.90 16.54
N ASP A 46 -3.60 -4.88 17.52
CA ASP A 46 -4.92 -5.53 17.48
C ASP A 46 -6.02 -4.47 17.43
N LEU A 47 -6.92 -4.55 16.45
CA LEU A 47 -8.04 -3.60 16.31
C LEU A 47 -9.32 -4.29 15.87
N THR A 48 -10.46 -3.78 16.35
CA THR A 48 -11.78 -4.12 15.80
C THR A 48 -12.25 -3.03 14.85
N GLN A 49 -13.23 -3.36 14.00
CA GLN A 49 -13.87 -2.36 13.14
C GLN A 49 -14.48 -1.20 13.94
N ALA A 50 -15.04 -1.47 15.13
CA ALA A 50 -15.60 -0.44 16.00
C ALA A 50 -14.52 0.53 16.50
N LYS A 51 -13.34 0.01 16.87
CA LYS A 51 -12.23 0.86 17.33
C LYS A 51 -11.62 1.66 16.20
N LEU A 52 -11.47 1.07 15.01
CA LEU A 52 -11.04 1.81 13.82
C LEU A 52 -12.01 2.96 13.51
N ARG A 53 -13.32 2.76 13.68
CA ARG A 53 -14.32 3.83 13.50
C ARG A 53 -14.09 5.01 14.45
N GLU A 54 -13.76 4.72 15.70
CA GLU A 54 -13.46 5.74 16.71
C GLU A 54 -12.15 6.49 16.38
N LEU A 55 -11.13 5.78 15.91
CA LEU A 55 -9.79 6.34 15.69
C LEU A 55 -9.60 7.06 14.35
N THR A 56 -10.49 6.83 13.39
CA THR A 56 -10.34 7.33 12.01
C THR A 56 -11.52 8.14 11.52
N GLU A 57 -12.64 8.14 12.26
CA GLU A 57 -13.91 8.77 11.89
C GLU A 57 -14.50 8.32 10.55
N MET A 58 -13.95 7.25 9.96
CA MET A 58 -14.43 6.71 8.69
C MET A 58 -15.77 5.99 8.83
N SER A 59 -16.51 5.90 7.71
CA SER A 59 -17.76 5.16 7.68
C SER A 59 -17.53 3.65 7.93
N PRO A 60 -18.50 2.92 8.53
CA PRO A 60 -18.38 1.48 8.70
C PRO A 60 -18.18 0.73 7.38
N GLY A 61 -18.79 1.20 6.29
CA GLY A 61 -18.65 0.62 4.95
C GLY A 61 -17.23 0.75 4.41
N THR A 62 -16.63 1.94 4.54
CA THR A 62 -15.24 2.20 4.16
C THR A 62 -14.29 1.30 4.95
N ILE A 63 -14.44 1.23 6.28
CA ILE A 63 -13.56 0.40 7.11
C ILE A 63 -13.68 -1.08 6.74
N SER A 64 -14.90 -1.56 6.48
CA SER A 64 -15.12 -2.96 6.05
C SER A 64 -14.41 -3.27 4.73
N GLN A 65 -14.56 -2.38 3.73
CA GLN A 65 -13.91 -2.55 2.43
C GLN A 65 -12.38 -2.57 2.55
N GLU A 66 -11.82 -1.64 3.32
CA GLU A 66 -10.37 -1.56 3.54
C GLU A 66 -9.85 -2.78 4.31
N LEU A 67 -10.51 -3.18 5.40
CA LEU A 67 -10.12 -4.36 6.17
C LEU A 67 -10.14 -5.63 5.30
N ASN A 68 -11.19 -5.84 4.51
CA ASN A 68 -11.25 -6.99 3.61
C ASN A 68 -10.11 -6.96 2.59
N SER A 69 -9.82 -5.80 1.99
CA SER A 69 -8.71 -5.66 1.06
C SER A 69 -7.34 -5.93 1.72
N LEU A 70 -7.12 -5.43 2.93
CA LEU A 70 -5.89 -5.62 3.68
C LEU A 70 -5.70 -7.09 4.13
N VAL A 71 -6.80 -7.79 4.47
CA VAL A 71 -6.78 -9.24 4.76
C VAL A 71 -6.48 -10.04 3.51
N GLU A 72 -7.15 -9.75 2.39
CA GLU A 72 -6.92 -10.43 1.10
C GLU A 72 -5.48 -10.28 0.62
N ARG A 73 -4.86 -9.12 0.89
CA ARG A 73 -3.46 -8.83 0.58
C ARG A 73 -2.48 -9.41 1.61
N GLY A 74 -2.96 -10.03 2.69
CA GLY A 74 -2.11 -10.63 3.73
C GLY A 74 -1.35 -9.63 4.59
N MET A 75 -1.82 -8.38 4.68
CA MET A 75 -1.21 -7.34 5.51
C MET A 75 -1.65 -7.39 6.96
N ILE A 76 -2.88 -7.85 7.19
CA ILE A 76 -3.48 -8.12 8.49
C ILE A 76 -4.23 -9.45 8.44
N THR A 77 -4.57 -10.02 9.59
CA THR A 77 -5.31 -11.29 9.69
C THR A 77 -6.47 -11.19 10.68
N GLU A 78 -7.51 -12.01 10.50
CA GLU A 78 -8.53 -12.20 11.54
C GLU A 78 -7.93 -13.00 12.70
N LYS A 79 -7.83 -12.37 13.88
CA LYS A 79 -7.28 -13.00 15.08
C LYS A 79 -8.34 -13.78 15.87
N ALA A 80 -9.50 -13.16 16.05
CA ALA A 80 -10.57 -13.71 16.87
C ALA A 80 -11.91 -13.12 16.49
N ARG A 81 -12.97 -13.88 16.78
CA ARG A 81 -14.36 -13.42 16.67
C ARG A 81 -15.05 -13.55 18.03
N SER A 82 -15.65 -12.47 18.49
CA SER A 82 -16.40 -12.48 19.74
C SER A 82 -17.71 -13.27 19.57
N PRO A 83 -18.34 -13.75 20.67
CA PRO A 83 -19.64 -14.41 20.60
C PRO A 83 -20.75 -13.56 19.99
N ARG A 84 -20.58 -12.22 19.96
CA ARG A 84 -21.50 -11.27 19.34
C ARG A 84 -21.18 -10.99 17.87
N GLY A 85 -20.19 -11.67 17.29
CA GLY A 85 -19.81 -11.55 15.89
C GLY A 85 -18.78 -10.46 15.59
N GLU A 86 -18.32 -9.69 16.57
CA GLU A 86 -17.27 -8.68 16.38
C GLU A 86 -15.92 -9.34 16.10
N ILE A 87 -15.25 -8.90 15.04
CA ILE A 87 -13.95 -9.44 14.61
C ILE A 87 -12.84 -8.54 15.17
N THR A 88 -11.82 -9.17 15.75
CA THR A 88 -10.53 -8.54 16.05
C THR A 88 -9.54 -8.94 14.97
N TYR A 89 -8.93 -7.96 14.36
CA TYR A 89 -7.86 -8.10 13.37
C TYR A 89 -6.51 -7.83 14.02
N THR A 90 -5.43 -8.40 13.48
CA THR A 90 -4.06 -8.20 13.97
C THR A 90 -3.09 -7.95 12.81
N MET A 91 -2.07 -7.13 13.07
CA MET A 91 -0.86 -7.06 12.27
C MET A 91 0.27 -7.79 13.01
N ASP A 92 0.56 -9.01 12.59
CA ASP A 92 1.55 -9.85 13.28
C ASP A 92 3.00 -9.43 12.97
N SER A 93 3.23 -8.77 11.83
CA SER A 93 4.55 -8.29 11.43
C SER A 93 4.46 -7.01 10.60
N ILE A 94 4.99 -5.92 11.14
CA ILE A 94 5.15 -4.63 10.43
C ILE A 94 6.03 -4.85 9.19
N ILE A 95 7.14 -5.57 9.32
CA ILE A 95 8.07 -5.85 8.21
C ILE A 95 7.34 -6.56 7.06
N ASN A 96 6.50 -7.55 7.38
CA ASN A 96 5.70 -8.24 6.37
C ASN A 96 4.73 -7.28 5.68
N CYS A 97 3.98 -6.48 6.46
CA CYS A 97 3.06 -5.49 5.90
C CYS A 97 3.76 -4.53 4.93
N LEU A 98 4.89 -3.96 5.32
CA LEU A 98 5.64 -3.02 4.48
C LEU A 98 6.19 -3.68 3.22
N THR A 99 6.73 -4.89 3.34
CA THR A 99 7.26 -5.64 2.20
C THR A 99 6.14 -5.99 1.22
N THR A 100 4.99 -6.43 1.73
CA THR A 100 3.79 -6.75 0.95
C THR A 100 3.21 -5.52 0.25
N SER A 101 3.16 -4.37 0.95
CA SER A 101 2.71 -3.11 0.35
C SER A 101 3.61 -2.71 -0.82
N PHE A 102 4.92 -2.68 -0.59
CA PHE A 102 5.90 -2.38 -1.62
C PHE A 102 5.83 -3.36 -2.81
N TYR A 103 5.67 -4.66 -2.54
CA TYR A 103 5.47 -5.69 -3.56
C TYR A 103 4.26 -5.39 -4.45
N HIS A 104 3.11 -5.09 -3.83
CA HIS A 104 1.89 -4.76 -4.57
C HIS A 104 2.04 -3.48 -5.38
N SER A 105 2.65 -2.43 -4.81
CA SER A 105 2.90 -1.17 -5.51
C SER A 105 3.77 -1.37 -6.75
N ILE A 106 4.83 -2.19 -6.65
CA ILE A 106 5.68 -2.57 -7.79
C ILE A 106 4.88 -3.36 -8.83
N LYS A 107 4.12 -4.36 -8.38
CA LYS A 107 3.33 -5.22 -9.27
C LYS A 107 2.27 -4.41 -10.02
N ASP A 108 1.65 -3.44 -9.36
CA ASP A 108 0.66 -2.56 -9.96
C ASP A 108 1.30 -1.59 -10.96
N TYR A 109 2.47 -1.03 -10.64
CA TYR A 109 3.24 -0.23 -11.59
C TYR A 109 3.53 -1.00 -12.89
N LEU A 110 3.97 -2.26 -12.78
CA LEU A 110 4.29 -3.10 -13.95
C LEU A 110 3.09 -3.39 -14.87
N LYS A 111 1.85 -3.29 -14.37
CA LYS A 111 0.66 -3.51 -15.20
C LYS A 111 0.57 -2.53 -16.37
N TYR A 112 1.12 -1.32 -16.21
CA TYR A 112 1.03 -0.24 -17.19
C TYR A 112 2.09 -0.31 -18.29
N GLU A 113 2.98 -1.31 -18.29
CA GLU A 113 4.09 -1.38 -19.26
C GLU A 113 3.57 -1.37 -20.72
N LYS A 114 2.47 -2.09 -20.99
CA LYS A 114 1.90 -2.19 -22.34
C LYS A 114 1.34 -0.85 -22.82
N GLU A 115 0.67 -0.12 -21.92
CA GLU A 115 0.10 1.19 -22.17
C GLU A 115 1.21 2.20 -22.48
N PHE A 116 2.31 2.22 -21.72
CA PHE A 116 3.45 3.08 -22.02
C PHE A 116 4.13 2.71 -23.35
N LYS A 117 4.23 1.41 -23.68
CA LYS A 117 4.76 0.96 -24.99
C LYS A 117 3.87 1.43 -26.14
N GLN A 118 2.55 1.39 -25.95
CA GLN A 118 1.58 1.87 -26.93
C GLN A 118 1.67 3.40 -27.07
N MET A 119 1.71 4.15 -25.96
CA MET A 119 1.86 5.61 -25.99
C MET A 119 3.14 6.04 -26.73
N ARG A 120 4.27 5.34 -26.53
CA ARG A 120 5.49 5.61 -27.30
C ARG A 120 5.25 5.43 -28.80
N LYS A 121 4.63 4.31 -29.17
CA LYS A 121 4.34 4.01 -30.58
C LYS A 121 3.44 5.09 -31.19
N ASP A 122 2.39 5.49 -30.49
CA ASP A 122 1.47 6.53 -30.98
C ASP A 122 2.22 7.86 -31.18
N LEU A 123 3.08 8.27 -30.25
CA LEU A 123 3.89 9.48 -30.41
C LEU A 123 4.88 9.38 -31.58
N GLU A 124 5.46 8.21 -31.82
CA GLU A 124 6.36 7.98 -32.96
C GLU A 124 5.61 8.03 -34.30
N ASP A 125 4.41 7.43 -34.37
CA ASP A 125 3.56 7.39 -35.55
C ASP A 125 3.07 8.79 -35.95
N TYR A 126 2.77 9.66 -34.96
CA TYR A 126 2.32 11.04 -35.18
C TYR A 126 3.41 12.10 -34.98
N ARG A 127 4.69 11.72 -34.99
CA ARG A 127 5.81 12.62 -34.70
C ARG A 127 5.81 13.88 -35.55
N GLU A 128 5.57 13.75 -36.86
CA GLU A 128 5.61 14.90 -37.77
C GLU A 128 4.48 15.91 -37.52
N GLU A 129 3.36 15.45 -36.93
CA GLU A 129 2.21 16.29 -36.58
C GLU A 129 2.41 17.02 -35.25
N PHE A 130 3.18 16.42 -34.33
CA PHE A 130 3.34 16.92 -32.96
C PHE A 130 4.71 17.50 -32.64
N LYS A 131 5.73 17.31 -33.49
CA LYS A 131 7.12 17.77 -33.22
C LYS A 131 7.25 19.26 -32.92
N ASP A 132 6.34 20.08 -33.45
CA ASP A 132 6.34 21.54 -33.25
C ASP A 132 5.53 21.97 -32.02
N GLN A 133 4.95 21.02 -31.27
CA GLN A 133 4.29 21.30 -30.00
C GLN A 133 5.30 21.31 -28.84
N ASP A 134 5.25 22.37 -28.03
CA ASP A 134 6.18 22.63 -26.93
C ASP A 134 6.30 21.48 -25.90
N ALA A 135 5.25 20.66 -25.76
CA ALA A 135 5.20 19.56 -24.79
C ALA A 135 5.61 18.20 -25.37
N TYR A 136 5.72 18.04 -26.70
CA TYR A 136 5.94 16.74 -27.33
C TYR A 136 7.20 16.05 -26.80
N GLU A 137 8.33 16.75 -26.86
CA GLU A 137 9.61 16.21 -26.39
C GLU A 137 9.60 15.91 -24.88
N GLN A 138 8.88 16.70 -24.08
CA GLN A 138 8.78 16.48 -22.63
C GLN A 138 8.01 15.19 -22.32
N ILE A 139 6.87 15.00 -22.97
CA ILE A 139 6.03 13.80 -22.81
C ILE A 139 6.75 12.56 -23.34
N TYR A 140 7.37 12.67 -24.53
CA TYR A 140 8.14 11.58 -25.12
C TYR A 140 9.28 11.13 -24.20
N ASN A 141 10.06 12.09 -23.68
CA ASN A 141 11.14 11.79 -22.74
C ASN A 141 10.63 11.18 -21.43
N LEU A 142 9.50 11.66 -20.89
CA LEU A 142 8.88 11.07 -19.70
C LEU A 142 8.49 9.60 -19.92
N ILE A 143 7.83 9.29 -21.04
CA ILE A 143 7.47 7.91 -21.41
C ILE A 143 8.72 7.05 -21.54
N MET A 144 9.77 7.57 -22.19
CA MET A 144 11.02 6.84 -22.35
C MET A 144 11.72 6.57 -21.02
N ILE A 145 11.62 7.46 -20.04
CA ILE A 145 12.11 7.24 -18.68
C ILE A 145 11.35 6.07 -18.03
N TYR A 146 10.02 6.10 -18.04
CA TYR A 146 9.21 5.00 -17.49
C TYR A 146 9.50 3.65 -18.16
N LEU A 147 9.63 3.65 -19.50
CA LEU A 147 9.98 2.46 -20.28
C LEU A 147 11.35 1.87 -19.91
N ARG A 148 12.32 2.71 -19.54
CA ARG A 148 13.63 2.25 -19.04
C ARG A 148 13.55 1.68 -17.62
N PHE A 149 12.60 2.15 -16.81
CA PHE A 149 12.42 1.67 -15.45
C PHE A 149 11.67 0.33 -15.34
N PHE A 150 10.81 -0.03 -16.30
CA PHE A 150 10.08 -1.31 -16.22
C PHE A 150 11.00 -2.54 -16.08
N PRO A 151 12.05 -2.74 -16.90
CA PRO A 151 12.94 -3.89 -16.75
C PRO A 151 13.71 -3.90 -15.42
N ILE A 152 14.02 -2.73 -14.87
CA ILE A 152 14.65 -2.62 -13.55
C ILE A 152 13.66 -3.05 -12.48
N THR A 153 12.41 -2.61 -12.61
CA THR A 153 11.33 -2.88 -11.67
C THR A 153 10.92 -4.35 -11.68
N GLU A 154 10.90 -5.01 -12.85
CA GLU A 154 10.71 -6.46 -12.96
C GLU A 154 11.78 -7.24 -12.18
N LYS A 155 13.05 -6.88 -12.32
CA LYS A 155 14.14 -7.51 -11.58
C LYS A 155 14.01 -7.33 -10.06
N VAL A 156 13.58 -6.14 -9.62
CA VAL A 156 13.30 -5.90 -8.19
C VAL A 156 12.17 -6.82 -7.73
N LEU A 157 11.09 -6.97 -8.51
CA LEU A 157 9.98 -7.85 -8.18
C LEU A 157 10.43 -9.33 -8.10
N GLU A 158 11.25 -9.80 -9.04
CA GLU A 158 11.84 -11.14 -9.01
C GLU A 158 12.67 -11.38 -7.75
N MET A 159 13.48 -10.39 -7.36
CA MET A 159 14.28 -10.46 -6.12
C MET A 159 13.38 -10.52 -4.87
N LEU A 160 12.28 -9.75 -4.83
CA LEU A 160 11.33 -9.77 -3.73
C LEU A 160 10.60 -11.13 -3.63
N ASN A 161 10.11 -11.66 -4.77
CA ASN A 161 9.47 -12.99 -4.82
C ASN A 161 10.39 -14.09 -4.28
N LYS A 162 11.66 -14.07 -4.69
CA LYS A 162 12.65 -15.05 -4.21
C LYS A 162 12.85 -14.95 -2.69
N LYS A 163 12.99 -13.73 -2.15
CA LYS A 163 13.13 -13.50 -0.71
C LYS A 163 11.90 -13.93 0.08
N GLN A 164 10.70 -13.69 -0.44
CA GLN A 164 9.47 -14.11 0.21
C GLN A 164 9.38 -15.64 0.31
N GLN A 165 9.69 -16.36 -0.77
CA GLN A 165 9.77 -17.82 -0.75
C GLN A 165 10.81 -18.35 0.24
N GLU A 166 11.97 -17.71 0.35
CA GLU A 166 13.02 -18.08 1.31
C GLU A 166 12.58 -17.89 2.78
N LEU A 167 11.74 -16.89 3.07
CA LEU A 167 11.19 -16.65 4.40
C LEU A 167 10.09 -17.66 4.75
N GLU A 168 9.18 -17.93 3.83
CA GLU A 168 8.11 -18.93 4.00
C GLU A 168 8.69 -20.33 4.23
N ASN A 169 9.76 -20.70 3.51
CA ASN A 169 10.44 -21.99 3.68
C ASN A 169 11.24 -22.13 5.00
N LYS A 170 11.57 -21.02 5.68
CA LYS A 170 12.24 -21.04 6.99
C LYS A 170 11.27 -21.12 8.17
N MET A 171 9.99 -20.84 7.93
CA MET A 171 8.93 -20.86 8.94
C MET A 171 8.15 -22.17 8.97
N ASN A 172 8.35 -23.03 7.97
CA ASN A 172 7.85 -24.41 7.90
C ASN A 172 8.96 -25.41 8.26
#